data_AF-A0A528WU43-F1
#
_entry.id   AF-A0A528WU43-F1
#
_cell.length_a   1.000
_cell.length_b   1.000
_cell.length_c   1.000
_cell.angle_alpha   90.00
_cell.angle_beta   90.00
_cell.angle_gamma   90.00
#
_symmetry.space_group_name_H-M   'P 1'
#
loop_
_entity.id
_entity.type
_entity.pdbx_description
1 polymer ?
#
loop_
_entity_poly.entity_id
_entity_poly.type
_entity_poly.pdbx_seq_one_letter_code
_entity_poly.pdbx_strand_id
1 'polypeptide(L)'
;MEVADIFHRHGAAWRAAHAGHLSLGQLKVMAAIETCRTAALGGHVEACEDCGHSRIAYNSCRNRHCPRCQGAAAREWLAARQADLLPVGYFHVVFTLPAEIAAIAYPNKAVIYDLLFRAASEALLTIAADPKHLGARIGITAVLHTWGSAMTHHPHVHMIVPGGGIALDGERWVSCRPGFLLPVRVLSKLFRRLLLAKLTEAHAAGQLQFFGDHAGLSEPRAFAKFLAPL
;
A
#
# COMPACT_ATOMS: atom_id res chain seq x y z
N MET A 1 -20.78 15.21 -5.98
CA MET A 1 -20.51 14.08 -6.90
C MET A 1 -19.60 13.11 -6.18
N GLU A 2 -20.01 11.85 -6.11
CA GLU A 2 -19.28 10.77 -5.48
C GLU A 2 -18.95 9.65 -6.46
N VAL A 3 -18.16 8.67 -6.00
CA VAL A 3 -17.79 7.49 -6.82
C VAL A 3 -19.02 6.69 -7.26
N ALA A 4 -20.04 6.57 -6.41
CA ALA A 4 -21.30 5.91 -6.77
C ALA A 4 -21.98 6.62 -7.96
N ASP A 5 -22.03 7.96 -7.96
CA ASP A 5 -22.60 8.75 -9.06
C ASP A 5 -21.87 8.53 -10.40
N ILE A 6 -20.57 8.25 -10.34
CA ILE A 6 -19.75 7.95 -11.52
C ILE A 6 -20.08 6.53 -12.02
N PHE A 7 -20.17 5.54 -11.13
CA PHE A 7 -20.54 4.18 -11.49
C PHE A 7 -21.98 4.08 -12.03
N HIS A 8 -22.93 4.81 -11.46
CA HIS A 8 -24.29 4.83 -11.99
C HIS A 8 -24.36 5.43 -13.40
N ARG A 9 -23.60 6.51 -13.68
CA ARG A 9 -23.61 7.16 -15.00
C ARG A 9 -22.80 6.43 -16.06
N HIS A 10 -21.65 5.86 -15.69
CA HIS A 10 -20.65 5.36 -16.64
C HIS A 10 -20.28 3.88 -16.45
N GLY A 11 -20.64 3.28 -15.31
CA GLY A 11 -20.19 1.94 -14.92
C GLY A 11 -20.65 0.83 -15.86
N ALA A 12 -21.88 0.90 -16.37
CA ALA A 12 -22.40 -0.10 -17.32
C ALA A 12 -21.59 -0.11 -18.63
N ALA A 13 -21.40 1.04 -19.26
CA ALA A 13 -20.61 1.17 -20.48
C ALA A 13 -19.14 0.79 -20.25
N TRP A 14 -18.57 1.22 -19.12
CA TRP A 14 -17.18 0.89 -18.78
C TRP A 14 -16.98 -0.61 -18.54
N ARG A 15 -17.88 -1.28 -17.82
CA ARG A 15 -17.84 -2.74 -17.62
C ARG A 15 -17.94 -3.51 -18.94
N ALA A 16 -18.80 -3.06 -19.86
CA ALA A 16 -18.92 -3.67 -21.19
C ALA A 16 -17.62 -3.51 -21.99
N ALA A 17 -17.03 -2.31 -22.00
CA ALA A 17 -15.78 -2.03 -22.70
C ALA A 17 -14.57 -2.80 -22.12
N HIS A 18 -14.63 -3.21 -20.85
CA HIS A 18 -13.54 -3.93 -20.16
C HIS A 18 -13.94 -5.37 -19.80
N ALA A 19 -14.91 -5.95 -20.50
CA ALA A 19 -15.30 -7.34 -20.29
C ALA A 19 -14.08 -8.28 -20.43
N GLY A 20 -13.98 -9.27 -19.54
CA GLY A 20 -12.83 -10.19 -19.45
C GLY A 20 -11.59 -9.64 -18.75
N HIS A 21 -11.50 -8.33 -18.51
CA HIS A 21 -10.35 -7.68 -17.84
C HIS A 21 -10.62 -7.33 -16.37
N LEU A 22 -11.86 -7.50 -15.92
CA LEU A 22 -12.29 -7.21 -14.55
C LEU A 22 -12.38 -8.50 -13.75
N SER A 23 -11.70 -8.53 -12.61
CA SER A 23 -11.87 -9.61 -11.64
C SER A 23 -13.25 -9.55 -11.00
N LEU A 24 -13.76 -10.71 -10.56
CA LEU A 24 -14.99 -10.79 -9.77
C LEU A 24 -14.93 -9.88 -8.52
N GLY A 25 -13.75 -9.74 -7.90
CA GLY A 25 -13.53 -8.84 -6.78
C GLY A 25 -13.80 -7.38 -7.13
N GLN A 26 -13.27 -6.90 -8.27
CA GLN A 26 -13.53 -5.54 -8.74
C GLN A 26 -15.02 -5.32 -9.04
N LEU A 27 -15.68 -6.28 -9.69
CA LEU A 27 -17.12 -6.20 -9.97
C LEU A 27 -17.95 -6.13 -8.68
N LYS A 28 -17.64 -6.95 -7.68
CA LYS A 28 -18.28 -6.91 -6.36
C LYS A 28 -18.07 -5.57 -5.64
N VAL A 29 -16.89 -4.98 -5.75
CA VAL A 29 -16.60 -3.64 -5.21
C VAL A 29 -17.45 -2.58 -5.89
N MET A 30 -17.53 -2.59 -7.23
CA MET A 30 -18.37 -1.66 -7.98
C MET A 30 -19.83 -1.77 -7.54
N ALA A 31 -20.39 -2.99 -7.51
CA ALA A 31 -21.78 -3.21 -7.12
C ALA A 31 -22.04 -2.75 -5.67
N ALA A 32 -21.12 -3.05 -4.74
CA ALA A 32 -21.23 -2.61 -3.36
C ALA A 32 -21.20 -1.09 -3.21
N ILE A 33 -20.45 -0.38 -4.06
CA ILE A 33 -20.42 1.09 -4.05
C ILE A 33 -21.70 1.66 -4.67
N GLU A 34 -22.20 1.08 -5.76
CA GLU A 34 -23.46 1.47 -6.42
C GLU A 34 -24.68 1.29 -5.49
N THR A 35 -24.75 0.24 -4.67
CA THR A 35 -25.91 0.03 -3.78
C THR A 35 -25.77 0.71 -2.42
N CYS A 36 -24.59 1.26 -2.10
CA CYS A 36 -24.30 1.82 -0.80
C CYS A 36 -25.20 3.02 -0.47
N ARG A 37 -25.82 3.03 0.73
CA ARG A 37 -26.74 4.10 1.17
C ARG A 37 -27.94 4.29 0.23
N THR A 38 -28.46 3.20 -0.31
CA THR A 38 -29.71 3.17 -1.08
C THR A 38 -30.73 2.23 -0.44
N ALA A 39 -31.99 2.32 -0.84
CA ALA A 39 -33.06 1.42 -0.40
C ALA A 39 -32.76 -0.07 -0.65
N ALA A 40 -31.88 -0.39 -1.61
CA ALA A 40 -31.48 -1.76 -1.91
C ALA A 40 -30.79 -2.48 -0.72
N LEU A 41 -30.23 -1.73 0.24
CA LEU A 41 -29.62 -2.28 1.45
C LEU A 41 -30.52 -2.15 2.69
N GLY A 42 -31.77 -1.73 2.51
CA GLY A 42 -32.66 -1.34 3.59
C GLY A 42 -32.19 -0.06 4.31
N GLY A 43 -32.89 0.30 5.38
CA GLY A 43 -32.58 1.46 6.20
C GLY A 43 -33.50 1.56 7.40
N HIS A 44 -33.31 2.63 8.16
CA HIS A 44 -34.12 2.98 9.32
C HIS A 44 -34.65 4.40 9.19
N VAL A 45 -35.73 4.68 9.90
CA VAL A 45 -36.25 6.05 10.02
C VAL A 45 -35.65 6.66 11.28
N GLU A 46 -34.97 7.77 11.11
CA GLU A 46 -34.50 8.60 12.21
C GLU A 46 -35.51 9.73 12.38
N ALA A 47 -36.06 9.91 13.59
CA ALA A 47 -37.00 10.97 13.90
C ALA A 47 -36.49 11.77 15.10
N CYS A 48 -36.60 13.10 15.02
CA CYS A 48 -36.31 14.00 16.13
C CYS A 48 -37.59 14.20 16.94
N GLU A 49 -37.54 13.85 18.23
CA GLU A 49 -38.69 13.99 19.14
C GLU A 49 -39.03 15.47 19.44
N ASP A 50 -38.06 16.38 19.31
CA ASP A 50 -38.26 17.80 19.63
C ASP A 50 -38.93 18.60 18.50
N CYS A 51 -38.60 18.31 17.24
CA CYS A 51 -39.09 19.09 16.08
C CYS A 51 -39.92 18.28 15.07
N GLY A 52 -40.10 16.97 15.29
CA GLY A 52 -40.87 16.08 14.41
C GLY A 52 -40.22 15.82 13.05
N HIS A 53 -39.02 16.34 12.79
CA HIS A 53 -38.29 16.05 11.56
C HIS A 53 -37.94 14.57 11.50
N SER A 54 -38.20 13.93 10.36
CA SER A 54 -37.80 12.55 10.10
C SER A 54 -37.02 12.42 8.80
N ARG A 55 -36.09 11.47 8.76
CA ARG A 55 -35.33 11.11 7.57
C ARG A 55 -35.15 9.61 7.47
N ILE A 56 -35.05 9.12 6.23
CA ILE A 56 -34.66 7.73 5.97
C ILE A 56 -33.14 7.68 5.92
N ALA A 57 -32.54 6.87 6.79
CA ALA A 57 -31.12 6.58 6.80
C ALA A 57 -30.87 5.18 6.23
N TYR A 58 -30.36 5.12 5.00
CA TYR A 58 -30.05 3.85 4.35
C TYR A 58 -28.77 3.21 4.88
N ASN A 59 -28.73 1.88 4.87
CA ASN A 59 -27.61 1.10 5.36
C ASN A 59 -26.36 1.23 4.47
N SER A 60 -25.19 1.08 5.10
CA SER A 60 -23.89 1.10 4.43
C SER A 60 -23.54 -0.26 3.82
N CYS A 61 -22.84 -0.30 2.69
CA CYS A 61 -22.35 -1.55 2.11
C CYS A 61 -21.18 -2.18 2.89
N ARG A 62 -20.56 -1.42 3.81
CA ARG A 62 -19.40 -1.82 4.65
C ARG A 62 -18.15 -2.28 3.88
N ASN A 63 -18.14 -2.19 2.55
CA ASN A 63 -17.00 -2.58 1.74
C ASN A 63 -15.79 -1.67 2.03
N ARG A 64 -14.61 -2.26 2.23
CA ARG A 64 -13.35 -1.56 2.53
C ARG A 64 -12.87 -0.59 1.45
N HIS A 65 -13.42 -0.68 0.24
CA HIS A 65 -13.11 0.22 -0.87
C HIS A 65 -14.13 1.34 -1.04
N CYS A 66 -15.23 1.33 -0.27
CA CYS A 66 -16.26 2.35 -0.38
C CYS A 66 -15.85 3.64 0.37
N PRO A 67 -15.68 4.78 -0.33
CA PRO A 67 -15.22 6.02 0.28
C PRO A 67 -16.22 6.60 1.29
N ARG A 68 -17.53 6.30 1.15
CA ARG A 68 -18.54 6.68 2.16
C ARG A 68 -18.42 5.90 3.46
N CYS A 69 -18.14 4.59 3.37
CA CYS A 69 -18.21 3.70 4.53
C CYS A 69 -16.96 3.80 5.41
N GLN A 70 -15.78 4.00 4.80
CA GLN A 70 -14.52 3.83 5.50
C GLN A 70 -14.01 5.09 6.22
N GLY A 71 -14.73 6.21 6.13
CA GLY A 71 -14.29 7.46 6.74
C GLY A 71 -14.10 7.38 8.26
N ALA A 72 -15.02 6.72 8.98
CA ALA A 72 -14.90 6.55 10.44
C ALA A 72 -13.72 5.63 10.81
N ALA A 73 -13.66 4.43 10.21
CA ALA A 73 -12.58 3.49 10.44
C ALA A 73 -11.19 4.07 10.10
N ALA A 74 -11.08 4.88 9.03
CA ALA A 74 -9.84 5.55 8.67
C ALA A 74 -9.43 6.59 9.73
N ARG A 75 -10.38 7.36 10.29
CA ARG A 75 -10.11 8.32 11.38
C ARG A 75 -9.72 7.62 12.68
N GLU A 76 -10.40 6.54 13.05
CA GLU A 76 -10.05 5.74 14.22
C GLU A 76 -8.64 5.15 14.09
N TRP A 77 -8.33 4.58 12.92
CA TRP A 77 -6.99 4.08 12.63
C TRP A 77 -5.93 5.20 12.71
N LEU A 78 -6.21 6.37 12.13
CA LEU A 78 -5.31 7.52 12.19
C LEU A 78 -5.07 7.98 13.63
N ALA A 79 -6.13 8.13 14.43
CA ALA A 79 -6.03 8.52 15.83
C ALA A 79 -5.17 7.51 16.63
N ALA A 80 -5.36 6.21 16.38
CA ALA A 80 -4.53 5.19 17.01
C ALA A 80 -3.05 5.30 16.61
N ARG A 81 -2.74 5.56 15.32
CA ARG A 81 -1.34 5.79 14.88
C ARG A 81 -0.75 7.09 15.41
N GLN A 82 -1.57 8.13 15.61
CA GLN A 82 -1.13 9.38 16.21
C GLN A 82 -0.79 9.21 17.70
N ALA A 83 -1.52 8.37 18.42
CA ALA A 83 -1.23 8.05 19.82
C ALA A 83 0.10 7.28 20.00
N ASP A 84 0.55 6.56 18.96
CA ASP A 84 1.83 5.85 18.95
C ASP A 84 3.04 6.78 18.68
N LEU A 85 2.82 8.07 18.39
CA LEU A 85 3.89 9.00 18.03
C LEU A 85 4.71 9.43 19.26
N LEU A 86 6.03 9.38 19.10
CA LEU A 86 7.01 9.92 20.04
C LEU A 86 7.18 11.44 19.79
N PRO A 87 7.53 12.23 20.81
CA PRO A 87 7.77 13.67 20.67
C PRO A 87 9.13 13.96 20.01
N VAL A 88 9.33 13.48 18.77
CA VAL A 88 10.56 13.61 17.99
C VAL A 88 10.24 14.07 16.56
N GLY A 89 11.26 14.53 15.83
CA GLY A 89 11.13 14.74 14.39
C GLY A 89 10.88 13.43 13.64
N TYR A 90 10.19 13.48 12.50
CA TYR A 90 9.90 12.31 11.68
C TYR A 90 10.41 12.50 10.25
N PHE A 91 10.80 11.38 9.64
CA PHE A 91 11.22 11.32 8.26
C PHE A 91 10.23 10.51 7.45
N HIS A 92 9.98 10.99 6.24
CA HIS A 92 9.21 10.28 5.24
C HIS A 92 10.17 9.65 4.22
N VAL A 93 10.27 8.33 4.23
CA VAL A 93 11.14 7.56 3.34
C VAL A 93 10.27 6.78 2.36
N VAL A 94 10.58 6.85 1.06
CA VAL A 94 9.80 6.16 0.02
C VAL A 94 10.69 5.16 -0.71
N PHE A 95 10.19 3.94 -0.84
CA PHE A 95 10.78 2.90 -1.67
C PHE A 95 9.83 2.59 -2.83
N THR A 96 10.34 2.67 -4.05
CA THR A 96 9.55 2.53 -5.28
C THR A 96 10.08 1.38 -6.10
N LEU A 97 9.17 0.57 -6.68
CA LEU A 97 9.55 -0.46 -7.64
C LEU A 97 9.89 0.17 -9.00
N PRO A 98 10.95 -0.31 -9.69
CA PRO A 98 11.17 0.06 -11.09
C PRO A 98 10.02 -0.42 -11.97
N ALA A 99 9.81 0.23 -13.11
CA ALA A 99 8.64 0.02 -13.97
C ALA A 99 8.53 -1.44 -14.45
N GLU A 100 9.66 -2.09 -14.69
CA GLU A 100 9.77 -3.49 -15.09
C GLU A 100 9.18 -4.42 -14.02
N ILE A 101 9.52 -4.20 -12.75
CA ILE A 101 8.98 -5.01 -11.64
C ILE A 101 7.51 -4.63 -11.40
N ALA A 102 7.14 -3.35 -11.55
CA ALA A 102 5.75 -2.92 -11.43
C ALA A 102 4.84 -3.62 -12.46
N ALA A 103 5.31 -3.83 -13.70
CA ALA A 103 4.56 -4.50 -14.75
C ALA A 103 4.18 -5.95 -14.38
N ILE A 104 5.07 -6.68 -13.70
CA ILE A 104 4.79 -8.05 -13.22
C ILE A 104 4.10 -8.08 -11.85
N ALA A 105 3.93 -6.94 -11.17
CA ALA A 105 3.31 -6.87 -9.84
C ALA A 105 1.78 -7.00 -9.86
N TYR A 106 1.11 -6.65 -10.96
CA TYR A 106 -0.35 -6.75 -11.04
C TYR A 106 -0.90 -8.18 -10.97
N PRO A 107 -0.31 -9.20 -11.65
CA PRO A 107 -0.68 -10.59 -11.44
C PRO A 107 -0.14 -11.17 -10.12
N ASN A 108 0.93 -10.59 -9.56
CA ASN A 108 1.63 -11.12 -8.39
C ASN A 108 1.51 -10.26 -7.13
N LYS A 109 0.38 -9.56 -6.94
CA LYS A 109 0.22 -8.51 -5.91
C LYS A 109 0.65 -8.96 -4.52
N ALA A 110 0.17 -10.11 -4.07
CA ALA A 110 0.46 -10.60 -2.72
C ALA A 110 1.97 -10.81 -2.52
N VAL A 111 2.62 -11.52 -3.45
CA VAL A 111 4.05 -11.83 -3.38
C VAL A 111 4.88 -10.56 -3.53
N ILE A 112 4.70 -9.80 -4.61
CA ILE A 112 5.57 -8.65 -4.89
C ILE A 112 5.40 -7.53 -3.87
N TYR A 113 4.19 -7.28 -3.36
CA TYR A 113 4.02 -6.25 -2.33
C TYR A 113 4.58 -6.69 -0.98
N ASP A 114 4.46 -7.97 -0.60
CA ASP A 114 5.14 -8.51 0.58
C ASP A 114 6.67 -8.37 0.45
N LEU A 115 7.24 -8.72 -0.71
CA LEU A 115 8.67 -8.55 -0.98
C LEU A 115 9.11 -7.08 -0.89
N LEU A 116 8.31 -6.15 -1.42
CA LEU A 116 8.57 -4.70 -1.32
C LEU A 116 8.60 -4.25 0.15
N PHE A 117 7.62 -4.65 0.97
CA PHE A 117 7.61 -4.32 2.40
C PHE A 117 8.83 -4.89 3.13
N ARG A 118 9.15 -6.17 2.89
CA ARG A 118 10.28 -6.85 3.53
C ARG A 118 11.60 -6.21 3.14
N ALA A 119 11.88 -6.05 1.84
CA ALA A 119 13.13 -5.48 1.37
C ALA A 119 13.32 -4.02 1.84
N ALA A 120 12.26 -3.20 1.82
CA ALA A 120 12.32 -1.82 2.27
C ALA A 120 12.58 -1.72 3.79
N SER A 121 11.86 -2.52 4.58
CA SER A 121 11.99 -2.49 6.05
C SER A 121 13.34 -3.06 6.49
N GLU A 122 13.76 -4.18 5.89
CA GLU A 122 15.07 -4.80 6.14
C GLU A 122 16.20 -3.83 5.79
N ALA A 123 16.17 -3.20 4.61
CA ALA A 123 17.18 -2.22 4.24
C ALA A 123 17.28 -1.07 5.26
N LEU A 124 16.15 -0.52 5.69
CA LEU A 124 16.13 0.60 6.61
C LEU A 124 16.60 0.21 8.01
N LEU A 125 16.13 -0.93 8.54
CA LEU A 125 16.52 -1.44 9.86
C LEU A 125 18.00 -1.83 9.90
N THR A 126 18.52 -2.50 8.87
CA THR A 126 19.93 -2.89 8.79
C THR A 126 20.85 -1.67 8.80
N ILE A 127 20.57 -0.66 7.97
CA ILE A 127 21.41 0.53 7.88
C ILE A 127 21.26 1.42 9.12
N ALA A 128 20.08 1.46 9.75
CA ALA A 128 19.89 2.16 11.02
C ALA A 128 20.69 1.51 12.17
N ALA A 129 20.77 0.19 12.21
CA ALA A 129 21.50 -0.53 13.25
C ALA A 129 23.03 -0.42 13.11
N ASP A 130 23.58 -0.08 11.94
CA ASP A 130 25.02 0.07 11.75
C ASP A 130 25.58 1.26 12.56
N PRO A 131 26.53 1.05 13.49
CA PRO A 131 27.17 2.13 14.25
C PRO A 131 27.91 3.17 13.41
N LYS A 132 28.28 2.85 12.16
CA LYS A 132 28.84 3.81 11.19
C LYS A 132 27.79 4.79 10.67
N HIS A 133 26.52 4.52 10.93
CA HIS A 133 25.38 5.34 10.55
C HIS A 133 24.65 5.85 11.80
N LEU A 134 23.54 5.23 12.20
CA LEU A 134 22.78 5.67 13.38
C LEU A 134 23.14 4.83 14.62
N GLY A 135 23.42 3.54 14.47
CA GLY A 135 23.70 2.63 15.59
C GLY A 135 22.51 2.40 16.52
N ALA A 136 21.29 2.37 15.97
CA ALA A 136 20.07 2.26 16.76
C ALA A 136 18.98 1.41 16.10
N ARG A 137 18.13 0.81 16.94
CA ARG A 137 16.87 0.15 16.56
C ARG A 137 15.78 1.21 16.40
N ILE A 138 15.40 1.45 15.15
CA ILE A 138 14.32 2.39 14.81
C ILE A 138 12.95 1.70 14.74
N GLY A 139 11.88 2.48 14.91
CA GLY A 139 10.52 2.09 14.56
C GLY A 139 10.16 2.53 13.14
N ILE A 140 9.23 1.83 12.50
CA ILE A 140 8.75 2.16 11.14
C ILE A 140 7.23 1.96 11.09
N THR A 141 6.51 2.95 10.58
CA THR A 141 5.13 2.76 10.09
C THR A 141 5.14 2.81 8.57
N ALA A 142 4.72 1.72 7.92
CA ALA A 142 4.80 1.56 6.47
C ALA A 142 3.41 1.43 5.83
N VAL A 143 3.18 2.15 4.73
CA VAL A 143 1.91 2.17 3.97
C VAL A 143 2.19 1.95 2.49
N LEU A 144 1.50 0.97 1.88
CA LEU A 144 1.60 0.69 0.45
C LEU A 144 0.68 1.62 -0.34
N HIS A 145 1.25 2.29 -1.35
CA HIS A 145 0.52 2.96 -2.42
C HIS A 145 0.79 2.22 -3.74
N THR A 146 -0.25 2.01 -4.54
CA THR A 146 -0.14 1.27 -5.81
C THR A 146 -0.33 2.16 -7.04
N TRP A 147 -0.60 3.45 -6.84
CA TRP A 147 -0.90 4.41 -7.90
C TRP A 147 -0.06 5.68 -7.74
N GLY A 148 0.44 6.21 -8.85
CA GLY A 148 1.06 7.54 -8.91
C GLY A 148 0.02 8.66 -9.03
N SER A 149 0.46 9.92 -8.98
CA SER A 149 -0.42 11.10 -9.13
C SER A 149 -1.16 11.14 -10.47
N ALA A 150 -0.57 10.57 -11.53
CA ALA A 150 -1.18 10.42 -12.84
C ALA A 150 -2.15 9.22 -12.94
N MET A 151 -2.49 8.57 -11.83
CA MET A 151 -3.31 7.35 -11.77
C MET A 151 -2.74 6.19 -12.61
N THR A 152 -1.42 6.15 -12.76
CA THR A 152 -0.70 5.02 -13.34
C THR A 152 -0.27 4.04 -12.26
N HIS A 153 -0.20 2.76 -12.60
CA HIS A 153 0.26 1.74 -11.66
C HIS A 153 1.72 2.00 -11.29
N HIS A 154 1.95 2.27 -10.01
CA HIS A 154 3.25 2.70 -9.50
C HIS A 154 3.39 2.23 -8.04
N PRO A 155 3.70 0.95 -7.78
CA PRO A 155 3.81 0.45 -6.42
C PRO A 155 5.00 1.04 -5.68
N HIS A 156 4.72 1.64 -4.53
CA HIS A 156 5.71 2.21 -3.63
C HIS A 156 5.23 2.12 -2.17
N VAL A 157 6.16 2.05 -1.24
CA VAL A 157 5.86 2.07 0.20
C VAL A 157 6.33 3.39 0.79
N HIS A 158 5.41 4.09 1.43
CA HIS A 158 5.68 5.25 2.27
C HIS A 158 6.00 4.77 3.68
N MET A 159 7.14 5.19 4.21
CA MET A 159 7.56 4.88 5.57
C MET A 159 7.67 6.17 6.38
N ILE A 160 7.01 6.20 7.54
CA ILE A 160 7.18 7.22 8.56
C ILE A 160 8.12 6.66 9.63
N VAL A 161 9.23 7.36 9.85
CA VAL A 161 10.35 6.90 10.66
C VAL A 161 10.68 7.95 11.71
N PRO A 162 10.71 7.61 13.01
CA PRO A 162 11.18 8.54 14.04
C PRO A 162 12.62 8.98 13.77
N GLY A 163 12.97 10.21 14.15
CA GLY A 163 14.29 10.81 14.01
C GLY A 163 15.32 10.28 15.01
N GLY A 164 15.35 8.96 15.18
CA GLY A 164 16.18 8.26 16.14
C GLY A 164 15.61 6.89 16.47
N GLY A 165 16.28 6.18 17.37
CA GLY A 165 15.86 4.87 17.83
C GLY A 165 16.43 4.54 19.20
N ILE A 166 16.13 3.33 19.67
CA ILE A 166 16.73 2.80 20.91
C ILE A 166 18.13 2.27 20.57
N ALA A 167 19.12 2.60 21.40
CA ALA A 167 20.47 2.05 21.27
C ALA A 167 20.44 0.51 21.24
N LEU A 168 21.44 -0.11 20.62
CA LEU A 168 21.44 -1.56 20.43
C LEU A 168 21.48 -2.34 21.76
N ASP A 169 22.03 -1.73 22.81
CA ASP A 169 22.02 -2.22 24.20
C ASP A 169 20.65 -2.09 24.89
N GLY A 170 19.73 -1.29 24.34
CA GLY A 170 18.40 -1.06 24.92
C GLY A 170 18.33 0.06 25.96
N GLU A 171 19.44 0.70 26.31
CA GLU A 171 19.54 1.52 27.52
C GLU A 171 19.13 2.98 27.31
N ARG A 172 19.24 3.49 26.08
CA ARG A 172 19.04 4.91 25.80
C ARG A 172 18.49 5.19 24.40
N TRP A 173 17.94 6.39 24.24
CA TRP A 173 17.60 6.93 22.93
C TRP A 173 18.85 7.43 22.19
N VAL A 174 18.87 7.21 20.87
CA VAL A 174 19.88 7.72 19.94
C VAL A 174 19.17 8.55 18.89
N SER A 175 19.33 9.88 18.98
CA SER A 175 18.79 10.81 18.00
C SER A 175 19.62 10.82 16.71
N CYS A 176 18.94 10.91 15.57
CA CYS A 176 19.61 11.22 14.31
C CYS A 176 20.05 12.70 14.24
N ARG A 177 20.77 13.07 13.20
CA ARG A 177 21.15 14.46 12.96
C ARG A 177 19.94 15.24 12.40
N PRO A 178 19.79 16.54 12.71
CA PRO A 178 18.74 17.35 12.11
C PRO A 178 18.75 17.27 10.58
N GLY A 179 17.60 16.99 9.98
CA GLY A 179 17.46 16.88 8.52
C GLY A 179 18.14 15.67 7.88
N PHE A 180 18.71 14.75 8.65
CA PHE A 180 19.43 13.60 8.12
C PHE A 180 19.19 12.34 8.95
N LEU A 181 18.44 11.39 8.36
CA LEU A 181 18.21 10.07 8.93
C LEU A 181 19.34 9.09 8.57
N LEU A 182 19.45 8.73 7.28
CA LEU A 182 20.40 7.73 6.77
C LEU A 182 20.82 8.05 5.33
N PRO A 183 22.00 7.58 4.87
CA PRO A 183 22.50 7.86 3.52
C PRO A 183 21.70 7.14 2.43
N VAL A 184 20.97 7.90 1.60
CA VAL A 184 20.09 7.36 0.55
C VAL A 184 20.80 6.41 -0.42
N ARG A 185 22.06 6.71 -0.83
CA ARG A 185 22.81 5.85 -1.76
C ARG A 185 23.11 4.46 -1.20
N VAL A 186 23.30 4.35 0.12
CA VAL A 186 23.54 3.07 0.79
C VAL A 186 22.22 2.30 0.90
N LEU A 187 21.14 2.99 1.31
CA LEU A 187 19.79 2.42 1.36
C LEU A 187 19.34 1.90 0.00
N SER A 188 19.48 2.68 -1.08
CA SER A 188 19.07 2.29 -2.43
C SER A 188 19.82 1.04 -2.91
N LYS A 189 21.13 0.94 -2.66
CA LYS A 189 21.93 -0.22 -3.04
C LYS A 189 21.50 -1.48 -2.27
N LEU A 190 21.31 -1.36 -0.96
CA LEU A 190 20.88 -2.49 -0.13
C LEU A 190 19.47 -2.94 -0.49
N PHE A 191 18.52 -2.01 -0.60
CA PHE A 191 17.15 -2.28 -1.02
C PHE A 191 17.10 -3.00 -2.37
N ARG A 192 17.80 -2.49 -3.39
CA ARG A 192 17.90 -3.12 -4.71
C ARG A 192 18.38 -4.57 -4.59
N ARG A 193 19.49 -4.79 -3.89
CA ARG A 193 20.03 -6.14 -3.68
C ARG A 193 19.02 -7.08 -3.01
N LEU A 194 18.40 -6.63 -1.92
CA LEU A 194 17.44 -7.43 -1.16
C LEU A 194 16.20 -7.77 -1.99
N LEU A 195 15.65 -6.78 -2.70
CA LEU A 195 14.47 -6.98 -3.54
C LEU A 195 14.75 -7.98 -4.66
N LEU A 196 15.87 -7.82 -5.39
CA LEU A 196 16.23 -8.70 -6.50
C LEU A 196 16.52 -10.13 -6.03
N ALA A 197 17.20 -10.29 -4.89
CA ALA A 197 17.42 -11.60 -4.28
C ALA A 197 16.10 -12.29 -3.94
N LYS A 198 15.21 -11.60 -3.20
CA LYS A 198 13.91 -12.17 -2.82
C LYS A 198 13.00 -12.46 -4.03
N LEU A 199 13.08 -11.64 -5.09
CA LEU A 199 12.37 -11.92 -6.35
C LEU A 199 12.90 -13.16 -7.04
N THR A 200 14.22 -13.36 -7.04
CA THR A 200 14.87 -14.56 -7.60
C THR A 200 14.46 -15.81 -6.81
N GLU A 201 14.41 -15.74 -5.48
CA GLU A 201 13.93 -16.82 -4.63
C GLU A 201 12.46 -17.15 -4.88
N ALA A 202 11.59 -16.13 -4.94
CA ALA A 202 10.17 -16.32 -5.23
C ALA A 202 9.91 -16.92 -6.62
N HIS A 203 10.73 -16.52 -7.61
CA HIS A 203 10.70 -17.12 -8.95
C HIS A 203 11.09 -18.60 -8.90
N ALA A 204 12.24 -18.93 -8.28
CA ALA A 204 12.72 -20.31 -8.16
C ALA A 204 11.75 -21.21 -7.40
N ALA A 205 10.99 -20.65 -6.46
CA ALA A 205 9.93 -21.34 -5.73
C ALA A 205 8.60 -21.48 -6.50
N GLY A 206 8.51 -20.98 -7.74
CA GLY A 206 7.30 -21.05 -8.56
C GLY A 206 6.15 -20.18 -8.05
N GLN A 207 6.44 -19.13 -7.26
CA GLN A 207 5.42 -18.28 -6.63
C GLN A 207 4.96 -17.12 -7.54
N LEU A 208 5.65 -16.91 -8.66
CA LEU A 208 5.36 -15.84 -9.60
C LEU A 208 4.64 -16.40 -10.83
N GLN A 209 3.56 -15.73 -11.20
CA GLN A 209 2.76 -16.00 -12.39
C GLN A 209 3.05 -14.95 -13.47
N PHE A 210 3.15 -15.41 -14.70
CA PHE A 210 3.46 -14.56 -15.84
C PHE A 210 2.48 -14.82 -16.98
N PHE A 211 2.07 -13.75 -17.66
CA PHE A 211 1.04 -13.77 -18.70
C PHE A 211 1.39 -12.80 -19.82
N GLY A 212 0.79 -12.97 -20.99
CA GLY A 212 0.97 -12.07 -22.14
C GLY A 212 2.44 -11.90 -22.52
N ASP A 213 2.87 -10.66 -22.71
CA ASP A 213 4.25 -10.29 -23.08
C ASP A 213 5.30 -10.75 -22.06
N HIS A 214 4.89 -11.05 -20.83
CA HIS A 214 5.77 -11.54 -19.77
C HIS A 214 5.79 -13.06 -19.65
N ALA A 215 5.00 -13.82 -20.42
CA ALA A 215 4.88 -15.28 -20.25
C ALA A 215 6.24 -16.01 -20.23
N GLY A 216 7.20 -15.58 -21.07
CA GLY A 216 8.54 -16.17 -21.11
C GLY A 216 9.38 -15.97 -19.85
N LEU A 217 8.97 -15.09 -18.92
CA LEU A 217 9.64 -14.89 -17.63
C LEU A 217 9.43 -16.05 -16.66
N SER A 218 8.58 -17.03 -16.97
CA SER A 218 8.56 -18.30 -16.22
C SER A 218 9.90 -19.04 -16.31
N GLU A 219 10.65 -18.85 -17.41
CA GLU A 219 11.92 -19.51 -17.64
C GLU A 219 13.05 -18.87 -16.80
N PRO A 220 13.80 -19.65 -15.99
CA PRO A 220 14.84 -19.10 -15.10
C PRO A 220 15.89 -18.23 -15.80
N ARG A 221 16.33 -18.62 -17.01
CA ARG A 221 17.32 -17.86 -17.78
C ARG A 221 16.75 -16.52 -18.28
N ALA A 222 15.49 -16.51 -18.70
CA ALA A 222 14.82 -15.30 -19.17
C ALA A 222 14.59 -14.33 -18.00
N PHE A 223 14.17 -14.85 -16.84
CA PHE A 223 13.99 -14.06 -15.64
C PHE A 223 15.29 -13.45 -15.12
N ALA A 224 16.39 -14.23 -15.08
CA ALA A 224 17.70 -13.72 -14.70
C ALA A 224 18.18 -12.60 -15.64
N LYS A 225 17.97 -12.75 -16.96
CA LYS A 225 18.28 -11.70 -17.94
C LYS A 225 17.42 -10.45 -17.76
N PHE A 226 16.14 -10.63 -17.41
CA PHE A 226 15.21 -9.54 -17.12
C PHE A 226 15.63 -8.74 -15.88
N LEU A 227 16.16 -9.39 -14.83
CA LEU A 227 16.62 -8.72 -13.62
C LEU A 227 18.03 -8.10 -13.76
N ALA A 228 18.89 -8.61 -14.64
CA ALA A 228 20.28 -8.17 -14.77
C ALA A 228 20.51 -6.65 -14.93
N PRO A 229 19.71 -5.89 -15.71
CA PRO A 229 19.91 -4.44 -15.83
C PRO A 229 19.38 -3.64 -14.63
N LEU A 230 18.55 -4.23 -13.76
CA LEU A 230 17.78 -3.56 -12.71
C LEU A 230 18.57 -3.34 -11.43
#